data_AF-A0A7X8X5T5-F1
#
_entry.id   AF-A0A7X8X5T5-F1
#
_cell.length_a   1.000
_cell.length_b   1.000
_cell.length_c   1.000
_cell.angle_alpha   90.00
_cell.angle_beta   90.00
_cell.angle_gamma   90.00
#
_symmetry.space_group_name_H-M   'P 1'
#
loop_
_entity.id
_entity.type
_entity.pdbx_description
1 polymer ?
#
loop_
_entity_poly.entity_id
_entity_poly.type
_entity_poly.pdbx_seq_one_letter_code
_entity_poly.pdbx_strand_id
1 'polypeptide(L)'
;MSIYDRAYELAKTIQQSDEYQKYIEAKEKLSKDEKNAGMLQEFRRQQIEIQIAEIQGEDIEGNLDQLEKVYQILSLNPLINEFLTAEYRFARVMADIQKILGEALDLWIDLDYSKKNMN
;
A
#
# COMPACT_ATOMS: atom_id res chain seq x y z
N MET A 1 -8.53 14.94 27.48
CA MET A 1 -8.48 14.40 26.11
C MET A 1 -8.63 12.90 26.18
N SER A 2 -9.55 12.35 25.40
CA SER A 2 -9.75 10.92 25.20
C SER A 2 -8.66 10.34 24.29
N ILE A 3 -8.55 9.01 24.26
CA ILE A 3 -7.70 8.31 23.28
C ILE A 3 -8.12 8.62 21.83
N TYR A 4 -9.41 8.84 21.59
CA TYR A 4 -9.94 9.20 20.27
C TYR A 4 -9.52 10.62 19.88
N ASP A 5 -9.48 11.55 20.82
CA ASP A 5 -9.01 12.92 20.56
C ASP A 5 -7.57 12.90 20.05
N ARG A 6 -6.71 12.09 20.69
CA ARG A 6 -5.30 11.92 20.28
C ARG A 6 -5.17 11.21 18.94
N ALA A 7 -6.05 10.25 18.64
CA ALA A 7 -6.09 9.60 17.33
C ALA A 7 -6.50 10.58 16.23
N TYR A 8 -7.47 11.47 16.48
CA TYR A 8 -7.84 12.53 15.55
C TYR A 8 -6.71 13.55 15.33
N GLU A 9 -5.98 13.92 16.38
CA GLU A 9 -4.80 14.77 16.25
C GLU A 9 -3.69 14.12 15.42
N LEU A 10 -3.43 12.83 15.64
CA LEU A 10 -2.49 12.06 14.83
C LEU A 10 -2.94 12.02 13.36
N ALA A 11 -4.21 11.73 13.11
CA ALA A 11 -4.76 11.72 11.75
C ALA A 11 -4.61 13.09 11.07
N LYS A 12 -4.89 14.19 11.78
CA LYS A 12 -4.68 15.55 11.27
C LYS A 12 -3.20 15.84 10.97
N THR A 13 -2.30 15.36 11.83
CA THR A 13 -0.86 15.52 11.64
C THR A 13 -0.38 14.75 10.41
N ILE A 14 -0.84 13.50 10.23
CA ILE A 14 -0.57 12.69 9.04
C ILE A 14 -1.10 13.39 7.79
N GLN A 15 -2.32 13.94 7.85
CA GLN A 15 -2.89 14.69 6.74
C GLN A 15 -2.04 15.91 6.35
N GLN A 16 -1.30 16.50 7.28
CA GLN A 16 -0.43 17.64 7.03
C GLN A 16 1.01 17.23 6.67
N SER A 17 1.34 15.94 6.68
CA SER A 17 2.68 15.46 6.37
C SER A 17 2.99 15.56 4.87
N ASP A 18 4.26 15.79 4.57
CA ASP A 18 4.74 15.90 3.19
C ASP A 18 4.44 14.62 2.38
N GLU A 19 4.54 13.45 3.01
CA GLU A 19 4.30 12.16 2.37
C GLU A 19 2.84 12.01 1.94
N TYR A 20 1.90 12.38 2.82
CA TYR A 20 0.49 12.32 2.49
C TYR A 20 0.11 13.38 1.44
N GLN A 21 0.62 14.61 1.58
CA GLN A 21 0.36 15.67 0.61
C GLN A 21 0.87 15.29 -0.79
N LYS A 22 2.11 14.78 -0.90
CA LYS A 22 2.66 14.28 -2.18
C LYS A 22 1.85 13.13 -2.75
N TYR A 23 1.36 12.22 -1.90
CA TYR A 23 0.48 11.14 -2.35
C TYR A 23 -0.84 11.68 -2.92
N ILE A 24 -1.48 12.64 -2.25
CA ILE A 24 -2.72 13.24 -2.73
C ILE A 24 -2.50 14.02 -4.02
N GLU A 25 -1.44 14.81 -4.12
CA GLU A 25 -1.09 15.53 -5.36
C GLU A 25 -0.87 14.58 -6.54
N ALA A 26 -0.09 13.51 -6.34
CA ALA A 26 0.15 12.52 -7.39
C ALA A 26 -1.14 11.77 -7.77
N LYS A 27 -2.00 11.47 -6.79
CA LYS A 27 -3.33 10.87 -7.01
C LYS A 27 -4.19 11.78 -7.87
N GLU A 28 -4.25 13.08 -7.56
CA GLU A 28 -5.04 14.04 -8.33
C GLU A 28 -4.52 14.21 -9.76
N LYS A 29 -3.19 14.27 -9.94
CA LYS A 29 -2.58 14.31 -11.27
C LYS A 29 -2.94 13.08 -12.10
N LEU A 30 -2.83 11.88 -11.52
CA LEU A 30 -3.19 10.64 -12.20
C LEU A 30 -4.69 10.58 -12.52
N SER A 31 -5.55 11.02 -11.59
CA SER A 31 -7.01 10.98 -11.76
C SER A 31 -7.51 11.86 -12.90
N LYS A 32 -6.76 12.88 -13.30
CA LYS A 32 -7.07 13.72 -14.47
C LYS A 32 -6.81 13.01 -15.80
N ASP A 33 -6.06 11.92 -15.79
CA ASP A 33 -5.82 11.06 -16.95
C ASP A 33 -6.61 9.76 -16.78
N GLU A 34 -7.88 9.80 -17.20
CA GLU A 34 -8.83 8.69 -17.04
C GLU A 34 -8.31 7.38 -17.63
N LYS A 35 -7.54 7.45 -18.73
CA LYS A 35 -6.96 6.27 -19.38
C LYS A 35 -5.91 5.62 -18.46
N ASN A 36 -4.93 6.39 -18.00
CA ASN A 36 -3.86 5.87 -17.16
C ASN A 36 -4.36 5.47 -15.77
N ALA A 37 -5.32 6.21 -15.20
CA ALA A 37 -5.99 5.83 -13.97
C ALA A 37 -6.75 4.51 -14.11
N GLY A 38 -7.51 4.33 -15.20
CA GLY A 38 -8.22 3.09 -15.48
C GLY A 38 -7.28 1.89 -15.66
N MET A 39 -6.16 2.07 -16.36
CA MET A 39 -5.13 1.03 -16.51
C MET A 39 -4.53 0.60 -15.16
N LEU A 40 -4.22 1.57 -14.28
CA LEU A 40 -3.71 1.24 -12.96
C LEU A 40 -4.77 0.55 -12.08
N GLN A 41 -6.03 0.96 -12.16
CA GLN A 41 -7.12 0.30 -11.44
C GLN A 41 -7.31 -1.15 -11.88
N GLU A 42 -7.26 -1.42 -13.18
CA GLU A 42 -7.36 -2.78 -13.72
C GLU A 42 -6.18 -3.64 -13.25
N PHE A 43 -4.96 -3.09 -13.26
CA PHE A 43 -3.80 -3.77 -12.70
C PHE A 43 -3.99 -4.15 -11.22
N ARG A 44 -4.53 -3.25 -10.40
CA ARG A 44 -4.84 -3.53 -8.98
C ARG A 44 -5.88 -4.63 -8.82
N ARG A 45 -6.90 -4.63 -9.68
CA ARG A 45 -7.94 -5.66 -9.70
C ARG A 45 -7.32 -7.03 -9.97
N GLN A 46 -6.49 -7.15 -11.01
CA GLN A 46 -5.77 -8.38 -11.35
C GLN A 46 -4.85 -8.84 -10.21
N GLN A 47 -4.14 -7.91 -9.56
CA GLN A 47 -3.29 -8.22 -8.41
C GLN A 47 -4.09 -8.89 -7.27
N ILE A 48 -5.30 -8.38 -6.98
CA ILE A 48 -6.18 -8.95 -5.94
C ILE A 48 -6.70 -10.33 -6.35
N GLU A 49 -7.10 -10.50 -7.62
CA GLU A 49 -7.56 -11.80 -8.12
C GLU A 49 -6.49 -12.88 -7.99
N ILE A 50 -5.24 -12.54 -8.30
CA ILE A 50 -4.11 -13.45 -8.15
C ILE A 50 -3.87 -13.81 -6.68
N GLN A 51 -3.93 -12.84 -5.77
CA GLN A 51 -3.80 -13.11 -4.33
C GLN A 51 -4.91 -14.03 -3.82
N ILE A 52 -6.14 -13.88 -4.31
CA ILE A 52 -7.26 -14.76 -3.96
C ILE A 52 -7.01 -16.18 -4.48
N ALA A 53 -6.60 -16.31 -5.75
CA ALA A 53 -6.27 -17.60 -6.37
C ALA A 53 -5.14 -18.32 -5.62
N GLU A 54 -4.11 -17.59 -5.21
CA GLU A 54 -3.00 -18.13 -4.39
C GLU A 54 -3.51 -18.71 -3.06
N ILE A 55 -4.38 -17.98 -2.35
CA ILE A 55 -5.00 -18.44 -1.09
C ILE A 55 -5.86 -19.68 -1.32
N GLN A 56 -6.48 -19.80 -2.49
CA GLN A 56 -7.27 -20.97 -2.89
C GLN A 56 -6.42 -22.17 -3.31
N GLY A 57 -5.09 -22.02 -3.38
CA GLY A 57 -4.16 -23.06 -3.78
C GLY A 57 -4.10 -23.30 -5.29
N GLU A 58 -4.53 -22.31 -6.09
CA GLU A 58 -4.42 -22.36 -7.55
C GLU A 58 -2.99 -22.04 -8.01
N ASP A 59 -2.62 -22.57 -9.18
CA ASP A 59 -1.35 -22.21 -9.82
C ASP A 59 -1.45 -20.80 -10.43
N ILE A 60 -0.61 -19.89 -9.93
CA ILE A 60 -0.59 -18.49 -10.32
C ILE A 60 0.64 -18.10 -11.15
N GLU A 61 1.58 -19.00 -11.44
CA GLU A 61 2.87 -18.62 -12.07
C GLU A 61 2.67 -17.86 -13.39
N GLY A 62 1.82 -18.37 -14.28
CA GLY A 62 1.51 -17.69 -15.55
C GLY A 62 0.80 -16.34 -15.38
N ASN A 63 -0.02 -16.21 -14.34
CA ASN A 63 -0.72 -14.96 -14.03
C ASN A 63 0.24 -13.92 -13.43
N LEU A 64 1.20 -14.34 -12.61
CA LEU A 64 2.25 -13.47 -12.07
C LEU A 64 3.15 -12.92 -13.17
N ASP A 65 3.60 -13.77 -14.11
CA ASP A 65 4.40 -13.36 -15.27
C ASP A 65 3.66 -12.31 -16.13
N GLN A 66 2.35 -12.49 -16.32
CA GLN A 66 1.54 -11.53 -17.05
C GLN A 66 1.40 -10.21 -16.26
N LEU A 67 1.14 -10.30 -14.96
CA LEU A 67 1.01 -9.13 -14.09
C LEU A 67 2.30 -8.32 -14.06
N GLU A 68 3.47 -8.96 -14.02
CA GLU A 68 4.77 -8.29 -14.06
C GLU A 68 4.96 -7.51 -15.37
N LYS A 69 4.60 -8.09 -16.52
CA LYS A 69 4.68 -7.40 -17.81
C LYS A 69 3.78 -6.16 -17.85
N VAL A 70 2.56 -6.26 -17.30
CA VAL A 70 1.65 -5.12 -17.19
C VAL A 70 2.28 -4.04 -16.29
N TYR A 71 2.82 -4.43 -15.14
CA TYR A 71 3.51 -3.50 -14.25
C TYR A 71 4.66 -2.77 -14.93
N GLN A 72 5.51 -3.48 -15.68
CA GLN A 72 6.62 -2.87 -16.42
C GLN A 72 6.11 -1.79 -17.38
N ILE A 73 5.07 -2.08 -18.17
CA ILE A 73 4.47 -1.11 -19.11
C ILE A 73 3.90 0.10 -18.37
N LEU A 74 3.16 -0.12 -17.28
CA LEU A 74 2.56 0.96 -16.50
C LEU A 74 3.63 1.84 -15.82
N SER A 75 4.70 1.24 -15.31
CA SER A 75 5.79 1.95 -14.64
C SER A 75 6.58 2.88 -15.57
N LEU A 76 6.53 2.67 -16.88
CA LEU A 76 7.12 3.57 -17.87
C LEU A 76 6.36 4.89 -17.99
N ASN A 77 5.09 4.94 -17.56
CA ASN A 77 4.33 6.16 -17.55
C ASN A 77 4.75 7.04 -16.35
N PRO A 78 5.24 8.28 -16.59
CA PRO A 78 5.70 9.15 -15.50
C PRO A 78 4.63 9.46 -14.45
N LEU A 79 3.36 9.62 -14.84
CA LEU A 79 2.26 9.91 -13.92
C LEU A 79 1.96 8.72 -13.00
N ILE A 80 1.97 7.50 -13.56
CA ILE A 80 1.76 6.27 -12.79
C ILE A 80 2.95 6.05 -11.86
N ASN A 81 4.18 6.21 -12.35
CA ASN A 81 5.38 6.03 -11.53
C ASN A 81 5.47 7.05 -10.38
N GLU A 82 5.13 8.32 -10.64
CA GLU A 82 5.04 9.36 -9.61
C GLU A 82 4.05 8.95 -8.52
N PHE A 83 2.85 8.51 -8.92
CA PHE A 83 1.82 8.03 -7.99
C PHE A 83 2.28 6.82 -7.18
N LEU A 84 2.81 5.78 -7.83
CA LEU A 84 3.28 4.56 -7.17
C LEU A 84 4.42 4.85 -6.18
N THR A 85 5.34 5.75 -6.54
CA THR A 85 6.43 6.16 -5.66
C THR A 85 5.91 6.91 -4.42
N ALA A 86 4.96 7.83 -4.62
CA ALA A 86 4.36 8.58 -3.52
C ALA A 86 3.54 7.65 -2.60
N GLU A 87 2.77 6.73 -3.18
CA GLU A 87 2.02 5.70 -2.45
C GLU A 87 2.93 4.82 -1.60
N TYR A 88 4.03 4.31 -2.16
CA TYR A 88 5.00 3.48 -1.43
C TYR A 88 5.60 4.23 -0.23
N ARG A 89 6.00 5.49 -0.43
CA ARG A 89 6.56 6.33 0.65
C ARG A 89 5.55 6.54 1.77
N PHE A 90 4.30 6.86 1.42
CA PHE A 90 3.24 7.04 2.40
C PHE A 90 2.92 5.73 3.15
N ALA A 91 2.83 4.61 2.43
CA ALA A 91 2.59 3.30 3.01
C ALA A 91 3.68 2.91 4.03
N ARG A 92 4.95 3.22 3.74
CA ARG A 92 6.06 2.99 4.68
C ARG A 92 5.90 3.79 5.97
N VAL A 93 5.59 5.09 5.88
CA VAL A 93 5.35 5.93 7.07
C VAL A 93 4.18 5.37 7.90
N MET A 94 3.09 4.94 7.24
CA MET A 94 1.96 4.33 7.93
C MET A 94 2.34 3.02 8.63
N ALA A 95 3.14 2.17 7.99
CA ALA A 95 3.64 0.94 8.59
C ALA A 95 4.52 1.21 9.83
N ASP A 96 5.39 2.22 9.76
CA ASP A 96 6.23 2.64 10.89
C ASP A 96 5.37 3.16 12.06
N ILE A 97 4.34 3.94 11.78
CA ILE A 97 3.38 4.42 12.80
C ILE A 97 2.63 3.24 13.45
N GLN A 98 2.11 2.31 12.64
CA GLN A 98 1.43 1.11 13.14
C GLN A 98 2.35 0.26 14.01
N LYS A 99 3.62 0.12 13.61
CA LYS A 99 4.64 -0.57 14.38
C LYS A 99 4.89 0.09 15.73
N ILE A 100 5.09 1.42 15.78
CA ILE A 100 5.28 2.17 17.03
C ILE A 100 4.09 1.97 17.99
N LEU A 101 2.87 2.01 17.45
CA LEU A 101 1.66 1.78 18.24
C LEU A 101 1.58 0.33 18.74
N GLY A 102 1.93 -0.65 17.89
CA GLY A 102 1.95 -2.06 18.25
C GLY A 102 2.98 -2.41 19.31
N GLU A 103 4.21 -1.90 19.19
CA GLU A 103 5.31 -2.14 20.15
C GLU A 103 5.05 -1.53 21.52
N ALA A 104 4.27 -0.44 21.59
CA ALA A 104 3.89 0.19 22.85
C ALA A 104 2.79 -0.56 23.62
N LEU A 105 2.13 -1.54 22.98
CA LEU A 105 1.01 -2.28 23.53
C LEU A 105 1.41 -3.73 23.77
N ASP A 106 1.09 -4.25 24.96
CA ASP A 106 1.23 -5.67 25.26
C ASP A 106 0.08 -6.45 24.61
N LEU A 107 0.17 -6.61 23.29
CA LEU A 107 -0.81 -7.35 22.50
C LEU A 107 -0.63 -8.86 22.75
N TRP A 108 -1.75 -9.59 22.84
CA TRP A 108 -1.72 -11.06 22.89
C TRP A 108 -0.91 -11.69 21.75
N ILE A 109 -0.87 -11.00 20.60
CA ILE A 109 -0.14 -11.45 19.41
C ILE A 109 1.35 -11.19 19.64
N ASP A 110 2.10 -12.27 19.84
CA ASP A 110 3.57 -12.25 19.77
C ASP A 110 3.99 -12.16 18.28
N LEU A 111 4.37 -10.94 17.86
CA LEU A 111 4.82 -10.66 16.49
C LEU A 111 6.13 -11.38 16.12
N ASP A 112 6.86 -11.90 17.11
CA ASP A 112 8.08 -12.70 16.91
C ASP A 112 7.83 -14.22 17.03
N TYR A 113 6.59 -14.65 17.26
CA TYR A 113 6.22 -16.06 17.36
C TYR A 113 6.62 -16.88 16.13
N SER A 114 6.48 -16.30 14.92
CA SER A 114 6.87 -16.96 13.68
C SER A 114 8.39 -17.11 13.53
N LYS A 115 9.16 -16.11 13.95
CA LYS A 115 10.64 -16.15 13.90
C LYS A 115 11.22 -17.17 14.89
N LYS A 116 10.57 -17.35 16.04
CA LYS A 116 11.01 -18.24 17.11
C LYS A 116 10.83 -19.73 16.78
N ASN A 117 9.90 -20.05 15.86
CA ASN A 117 9.55 -21.41 15.47
C ASN A 117 10.08 -21.81 14.08
N MET A 118 10.97 -21.00 13.49
CA MET A 118 11.63 -21.27 12.20
C MET A 118 13.10 -21.74 12.34
N ASN A 119 13.55 -22.09 13.56
CA ASN A 119 14.85 -22.72 13.83
C ASN A 119 14.67 -24.08 14.52
#